data_AF-A0A9C6SUU2-F1
#
_entry.id   AF-A0A9C6SUU2-F1
#
_cell.length_a   1.000
_cell.length_b   1.000
_cell.length_c   1.000
_cell.angle_alpha   90.00
_cell.angle_beta   90.00
_cell.angle_gamma   90.00
#
_symmetry.space_group_name_H-M   'P 1'
#
loop_
_entity.id
_entity.type
_entity.pdbx_description
1 polymer ?
#
loop_
_entity_poly.entity_id
_entity_poly.type
_entity_poly.pdbx_seq_one_letter_code
_entity_poly.pdbx_strand_id
1 'polypeptide(L)'
;MDLDISYIEPLLDDWLEELQLIIKAQESLIKAEDEFYMPFVAIPISIINAIFKITEYLHLGPDTRYIAIHLYDKFMCSYFWEVYRNADQTESSWSQVCKKVTSQSKLYLMSCLQLANKMDSHFNKLRISQILGILRCIDKKSEYTPDVIFLSEYKLQLDSRILQICKNLL
;
A
#
# COMPACT_ATOMS: atom_id res chain seq x y z
N MET A 1 -32.74 14.26 -24.76
CA MET A 1 -31.47 14.95 -24.55
C MET A 1 -30.42 13.94 -24.98
N ASP A 2 -30.00 14.02 -26.24
CA ASP A 2 -28.85 13.23 -26.72
C ASP A 2 -27.62 13.76 -25.99
N LEU A 3 -27.03 12.94 -25.12
CA LEU A 3 -25.70 13.21 -24.63
C LEU A 3 -24.79 13.11 -25.84
N ASP A 4 -24.30 14.23 -26.35
CA ASP A 4 -23.18 14.23 -27.27
C ASP A 4 -22.01 13.56 -26.52
N ILE A 5 -21.44 12.48 -27.06
CA ILE A 5 -20.36 11.68 -26.44
C ILE A 5 -19.04 11.95 -27.16
N SER A 6 -19.05 12.79 -28.22
CA SER A 6 -17.89 13.04 -29.08
C SER A 6 -16.71 13.70 -28.36
N TYR A 7 -16.95 14.38 -27.24
CA TYR A 7 -15.90 14.95 -26.38
C TYR A 7 -15.34 13.96 -25.35
N ILE A 8 -15.98 12.80 -25.15
CA ILE A 8 -15.54 11.76 -24.20
C ILE A 8 -14.58 10.79 -24.88
N GLU A 9 -14.81 10.46 -26.15
CA GLU A 9 -13.97 9.50 -26.90
C GLU A 9 -12.47 9.87 -26.90
N PRO A 10 -12.05 11.11 -27.20
CA PRO A 10 -10.63 11.48 -27.16
C PRO A 10 -10.02 11.37 -25.75
N LEU A 11 -10.80 11.69 -24.70
CA LEU A 11 -10.35 11.57 -23.31
C LEU A 11 -10.19 10.10 -22.90
N LEU A 12 -11.03 9.21 -23.42
CA LEU A 12 -10.91 7.77 -23.18
C LEU A 12 -9.70 7.18 -23.90
N ASP A 13 -9.43 7.62 -25.13
CA ASP A 13 -8.25 7.20 -25.89
C ASP A 13 -6.96 7.66 -25.20
N ASP A 14 -6.89 8.94 -24.81
CA ASP A 14 -5.76 9.49 -24.06
C ASP A 14 -5.52 8.72 -22.74
N TRP A 15 -6.59 8.46 -21.99
CA TRP A 15 -6.54 7.67 -20.76
C TRP A 15 -6.08 6.23 -21.01
N LEU A 16 -6.56 5.59 -22.08
CA LEU A 16 -6.19 4.23 -22.44
C LEU A 16 -4.72 4.14 -22.84
N GLU A 17 -4.22 5.11 -23.59
CA GLU A 17 -2.80 5.22 -23.95
C GLU A 17 -1.93 5.38 -22.70
N GLU A 18 -2.33 6.25 -21.76
CA GLU A 18 -1.62 6.42 -20.51
C GLU A 18 -1.60 5.12 -19.68
N LEU A 19 -2.72 4.42 -19.58
CA LEU A 19 -2.78 3.11 -18.92
C LEU A 19 -1.85 2.09 -19.57
N GLN A 20 -1.82 2.03 -20.91
CA GLN A 20 -0.92 1.13 -21.63
C GLN A 20 0.55 1.46 -21.38
N LEU A 21 0.90 2.75 -21.27
CA LEU A 21 2.25 3.19 -20.89
C LEU A 21 2.61 2.75 -19.47
N ILE A 22 1.69 2.93 -18.51
CA ILE A 22 1.89 2.49 -17.12
C ILE A 22 2.08 0.97 -17.06
N ILE A 23 1.27 0.20 -17.76
CA ILE A 23 1.38 -1.26 -17.82
C ILE A 23 2.72 -1.68 -18.43
N LYS A 24 3.13 -1.10 -19.56
CA LYS A 24 4.42 -1.39 -20.20
C LYS A 24 5.60 -1.04 -19.30
N ALA A 25 5.53 0.06 -18.55
CA ALA A 25 6.57 0.44 -17.59
C ALA A 25 6.65 -0.55 -16.41
N GLN A 26 5.51 -1.08 -15.95
CA GLN A 26 5.52 -2.14 -14.94
C GLN A 26 6.06 -3.47 -15.51
N GLU A 27 5.75 -3.80 -16.76
CA GLU A 27 6.27 -4.99 -17.43
C GLU A 27 7.78 -4.91 -17.69
N SER A 28 8.33 -3.74 -18.03
CA SER A 28 9.77 -3.58 -18.24
C SER A 28 10.56 -3.77 -16.95
N LEU A 29 10.02 -3.37 -15.80
CA LEU A 29 10.58 -3.67 -14.48
C LEU A 29 10.59 -5.17 -14.15
N ILE A 30 9.62 -5.94 -14.67
CA ILE A 30 9.59 -7.41 -14.52
C ILE A 30 10.66 -8.08 -15.42
N LYS A 31 10.96 -7.48 -16.58
CA LYS A 31 11.84 -8.06 -17.61
C LYS A 31 13.31 -7.66 -17.49
N ALA A 32 13.64 -6.65 -16.68
CA ALA A 32 15.03 -6.34 -16.39
C ALA A 32 15.66 -7.49 -15.59
N GLU A 33 16.75 -8.08 -16.10
CA GLU A 33 17.42 -9.25 -15.52
C GLU A 33 18.07 -9.01 -14.13
N ASP A 34 17.97 -7.79 -13.60
CA ASP A 34 18.48 -7.44 -12.27
C ASP A 34 17.35 -7.35 -11.24
N GLU A 35 17.47 -8.20 -10.22
CA GLU A 35 16.53 -8.46 -9.14
C GLU A 35 15.29 -9.23 -9.58
N PHE A 36 15.13 -10.43 -9.01
CA PHE A 36 13.94 -11.26 -9.04
C PHE A 36 12.71 -10.45 -8.59
N TYR A 37 12.13 -9.68 -9.50
CA TYR A 37 10.93 -8.91 -9.27
C TYR A 37 9.80 -9.92 -9.19
N MET A 38 9.38 -10.22 -7.96
CA MET A 38 8.25 -11.08 -7.67
C MET A 38 7.04 -10.16 -7.46
N PRO A 39 6.34 -9.71 -8.53
CA PRO A 39 5.06 -9.06 -8.33
C PRO A 39 4.15 -10.11 -7.72
N PHE A 40 3.41 -9.73 -6.67
CA PHE A 40 2.54 -10.64 -5.94
C PHE A 40 3.30 -11.70 -5.12
N VAL A 41 4.03 -11.27 -4.08
CA VAL A 41 4.03 -12.11 -2.87
C VAL A 41 2.60 -12.05 -2.36
N ALA A 42 1.77 -13.00 -2.81
CA ALA A 42 0.34 -13.05 -2.57
C ALA A 42 0.04 -12.51 -1.16
N ILE A 43 -0.53 -11.29 -1.09
CA ILE A 43 -0.86 -10.67 0.19
C ILE A 43 -1.61 -11.73 0.98
N PRO A 44 -1.16 -12.08 2.20
CA PRO A 44 -1.80 -13.14 2.95
C PRO A 44 -3.29 -12.87 3.05
N ILE A 45 -4.12 -13.89 2.82
CA ILE A 45 -5.60 -13.74 2.85
C ILE A 45 -6.05 -13.11 4.18
N SER A 46 -5.33 -13.38 5.28
CA SER A 46 -5.55 -12.75 6.58
C SER A 46 -5.39 -11.22 6.57
N ILE A 47 -4.45 -10.68 5.80
CA ILE A 47 -4.24 -9.24 5.63
C ILE A 47 -5.37 -8.64 4.80
N ILE A 48 -5.77 -9.28 3.69
CA ILE A 48 -6.91 -8.84 2.88
C ILE A 48 -8.16 -8.79 3.76
N ASN A 49 -8.45 -9.87 4.49
CA ASN A 49 -9.60 -9.93 5.40
C ASN A 49 -9.53 -8.88 6.51
N ALA A 50 -8.33 -8.58 7.04
CA ALA A 50 -8.16 -7.52 8.03
C ALA A 50 -8.49 -6.15 7.44
N ILE A 51 -8.00 -5.85 6.22
CA ILE A 51 -8.31 -4.61 5.51
C ILE A 51 -9.82 -4.47 5.34
N PHE A 52 -10.49 -5.48 4.80
CA PHE A 52 -11.95 -5.44 4.59
C PHE A 52 -12.73 -5.23 5.90
N LYS A 53 -12.37 -5.93 6.98
CA LYS A 53 -13.04 -5.76 8.28
C LYS A 53 -12.80 -4.39 8.89
N ILE A 54 -11.58 -3.86 8.78
CA ILE A 54 -11.24 -2.55 9.33
C ILE A 54 -11.94 -1.44 8.55
N THR A 55 -11.96 -1.50 7.22
CA THR A 55 -12.66 -0.50 6.41
C THR A 55 -14.16 -0.52 6.64
N GLU A 56 -14.76 -1.70 6.80
CA GLU A 56 -16.17 -1.86 7.18
C GLU A 56 -16.45 -1.27 8.56
N TYR A 57 -15.65 -1.63 9.57
CA TYR A 57 -15.78 -1.14 10.94
C TYR A 57 -15.66 0.39 11.05
N LEU A 58 -14.80 1.00 10.24
CA LEU A 58 -14.58 2.44 10.20
C LEU A 58 -15.50 3.18 9.23
N HIS A 59 -16.35 2.47 8.49
CA HIS A 59 -17.18 3.02 7.42
C HIS A 59 -16.38 3.85 6.40
N LEU A 60 -15.23 3.33 5.97
CA LEU A 60 -14.41 3.97 4.94
C LEU A 60 -15.04 3.77 3.56
N GLY A 61 -14.64 4.61 2.60
CA GLY A 61 -15.16 4.58 1.25
C GLY A 61 -14.92 3.21 0.56
N PRO A 62 -15.74 2.87 -0.45
CA PRO A 62 -15.68 1.59 -1.12
C PRO A 62 -14.28 1.34 -1.73
N ASP A 63 -13.64 2.38 -2.25
CA ASP A 63 -12.36 2.27 -2.97
C ASP A 63 -11.15 2.26 -2.03
N THR A 64 -11.27 2.84 -0.83
CA THR A 64 -10.23 2.81 0.22
C THR A 64 -9.65 1.40 0.43
N ARG A 65 -10.48 0.35 0.43
CA ARG A 65 -10.01 -1.02 0.68
C ARG A 65 -9.10 -1.54 -0.43
N TYR A 66 -9.42 -1.25 -1.69
CA TYR A 66 -8.66 -1.71 -2.84
C TYR A 66 -7.37 -0.92 -3.00
N ILE A 67 -7.43 0.40 -2.76
CA ILE A 67 -6.26 1.25 -2.73
C ILE A 67 -5.31 0.81 -1.61
N ALA A 68 -5.82 0.53 -0.41
CA ALA A 68 -5.01 0.04 0.70
C ALA A 68 -4.32 -1.29 0.40
N ILE A 69 -4.99 -2.23 -0.27
CA ILE A 69 -4.40 -3.49 -0.73
C ILE A 69 -3.25 -3.21 -1.70
N HIS A 70 -3.47 -2.33 -2.68
CA HIS A 70 -2.45 -2.01 -3.67
C HIS A 70 -1.21 -1.34 -3.05
N LEU A 71 -1.41 -0.36 -2.17
CA LEU A 71 -0.32 0.28 -1.43
C LEU A 71 0.44 -0.71 -0.57
N TYR A 72 -0.27 -1.59 0.13
CA TYR A 72 0.34 -2.57 1.02
C TYR A 72 1.20 -3.57 0.27
N ASP A 73 0.72 -4.11 -0.85
CA ASP A 73 1.49 -5.04 -1.70
C ASP A 73 2.83 -4.41 -2.12
N LYS A 74 2.75 -3.21 -2.70
CA LYS A 74 3.90 -2.49 -3.24
C LYS A 74 4.89 -2.11 -2.16
N PHE A 75 4.40 -1.54 -1.06
CA PHE A 75 5.25 -1.10 0.04
C PHE A 75 5.90 -2.28 0.76
N MET A 76 5.16 -3.35 1.07
CA MET A 76 5.72 -4.48 1.80
C MET A 76 6.76 -5.24 0.98
N CYS A 77 6.58 -5.34 -0.34
CA CYS A 77 7.61 -5.87 -1.23
C CYS A 77 8.87 -5.00 -1.20
N SER A 78 8.72 -3.67 -1.33
CA SER A 78 9.83 -2.69 -1.21
C SER A 78 10.57 -2.83 0.13
N TYR A 79 9.82 -2.86 1.23
CA TYR A 79 10.35 -2.97 2.58
C TYR A 79 11.04 -4.31 2.83
N PHE A 80 10.50 -5.41 2.31
CA PHE A 80 11.14 -6.71 2.39
C PHE A 80 12.54 -6.68 1.75
N TRP A 81 12.65 -6.14 0.53
CA TRP A 81 13.94 -6.03 -0.15
C TRP A 81 14.90 -5.07 0.56
N GLU A 82 14.42 -3.97 1.12
CA GLU A 82 15.21 -3.07 1.98
C GLU A 82 15.78 -3.83 3.18
N VAL A 83 14.96 -4.63 3.87
CA VAL A 83 15.42 -5.40 5.03
C VAL A 83 16.37 -6.53 4.62
N TYR A 84 16.08 -7.22 3.53
CA TYR A 84 16.87 -8.33 3.02
C TYR A 84 18.26 -7.88 2.57
N ARG A 85 18.36 -6.80 1.78
CA ARG A 85 19.67 -6.27 1.31
C ARG A 85 20.56 -5.76 2.44
N ASN A 86 19.97 -5.34 3.54
CA ASN A 86 20.68 -4.85 4.73
C ASN A 86 21.00 -5.96 5.74
N ALA A 87 20.64 -7.22 5.46
CA ALA A 87 20.95 -8.36 6.32
C ALA A 87 22.15 -9.14 5.78
N ASP A 88 22.92 -9.76 6.67
CA ASP A 88 23.96 -10.70 6.29
C ASP A 88 23.32 -11.87 5.53
N GLN A 89 23.87 -12.35 4.41
CA GLN A 89 23.19 -13.39 3.59
C GLN A 89 23.44 -14.81 4.13
N THR A 90 23.11 -15.04 5.41
CA THR A 90 23.26 -16.34 6.10
C THR A 90 21.90 -16.94 6.43
N GLU A 91 21.82 -18.25 6.64
CA GLU A 91 20.55 -18.92 6.98
C GLU A 91 19.93 -18.39 8.29
N SER A 92 20.76 -18.00 9.27
CA SER A 92 20.30 -17.42 10.53
C SER A 92 19.73 -16.01 10.37
N SER A 93 20.18 -15.25 9.37
CA SER A 93 19.66 -13.90 9.09
C SER A 93 18.26 -13.95 8.48
N TRP A 94 17.92 -15.00 7.73
CA TRP A 94 16.60 -15.15 7.12
C TRP A 94 15.49 -15.09 8.18
N SER A 95 15.66 -15.80 9.29
CA SER A 95 14.72 -15.74 10.42
C SER A 95 14.58 -14.32 10.98
N GLN A 96 15.69 -13.55 11.03
CA GLN A 96 15.69 -12.17 11.52
C GLN A 96 14.97 -11.24 10.53
N VAL A 97 15.21 -11.39 9.22
CA VAL A 97 14.51 -10.67 8.15
C VAL A 97 13.00 -10.93 8.27
N CYS A 98 12.57 -12.19 8.32
CA CYS A 98 11.16 -12.54 8.47
C CYS A 98 10.54 -11.95 9.74
N LYS A 99 11.24 -12.02 10.88
CA LYS A 99 10.77 -11.44 12.14
C LYS A 99 10.60 -9.92 12.05
N LYS A 100 11.57 -9.22 11.45
CA LYS A 100 11.55 -7.76 11.28
C LYS A 100 10.46 -7.30 10.33
N VAL A 101 10.26 -8.01 9.21
CA VAL A 101 9.19 -7.71 8.26
C VAL A 101 7.81 -7.98 8.89
N THR A 102 7.66 -9.11 9.58
CA THR A 102 6.40 -9.50 10.22
C THR A 102 6.03 -8.57 11.38
N SER A 103 7.00 -8.10 12.18
CA SER A 103 6.71 -7.21 13.33
C SER A 103 6.19 -5.84 12.90
N GLN A 104 6.54 -5.37 11.70
CA GLN A 104 6.07 -4.09 11.16
C GLN A 104 4.82 -4.21 10.28
N SER A 105 4.46 -5.42 9.85
CA SER A 105 3.34 -5.67 8.92
C SER A 105 2.03 -4.97 9.31
N LYS A 106 1.61 -5.06 10.57
CA LYS A 106 0.34 -4.49 11.06
C LYS A 106 0.38 -2.96 11.11
N LEU A 107 1.52 -2.38 11.48
CA LEU A 107 1.72 -0.94 11.47
C LEU A 107 1.64 -0.38 10.04
N TYR A 108 2.29 -1.06 9.10
CA TYR A 108 2.25 -0.67 7.70
C TYR A 108 0.90 -0.90 7.04
N LEU A 109 0.15 -1.93 7.44
CA LEU A 109 -1.25 -2.11 7.05
C LEU A 109 -2.07 -0.87 7.45
N MET A 110 -1.97 -0.45 8.70
CA MET A 110 -2.69 0.73 9.18
C MET A 110 -2.20 2.03 8.55
N SER A 111 -0.93 2.12 8.18
CA SER A 111 -0.38 3.27 7.45
C SER A 111 -0.89 3.33 6.01
N CYS A 112 -0.98 2.18 5.33
CA CYS A 112 -1.58 2.08 4.00
C CYS A 112 -3.06 2.48 4.02
N LEU A 113 -3.81 2.05 5.03
CA LEU A 113 -5.22 2.43 5.21
C LEU A 113 -5.40 3.94 5.42
N GLN A 114 -4.52 4.57 6.22
CA GLN A 114 -4.54 6.02 6.42
C GLN A 114 -4.34 6.76 5.10
N LEU A 115 -3.33 6.37 4.33
CA LEU A 115 -3.00 6.99 3.05
C LEU A 115 -4.11 6.74 2.01
N ALA A 116 -4.60 5.51 1.90
CA ALA A 116 -5.71 5.15 1.02
C ALA A 116 -6.96 6.01 1.30
N ASN A 117 -7.31 6.15 2.56
CA ASN A 117 -8.44 6.95 2.99
C ASN A 117 -8.25 8.45 2.72
N LYS A 118 -7.02 8.97 2.77
CA LYS A 118 -6.71 10.35 2.37
C LYS A 118 -6.84 10.58 0.86
N MET A 119 -6.66 9.54 0.04
CA MET A 119 -6.83 9.61 -1.42
C MET A 119 -8.29 9.43 -1.83
N ASP A 120 -9.01 8.52 -1.19
CA ASP A 120 -10.42 8.22 -1.49
C ASP A 120 -11.38 9.29 -0.95
N SER A 121 -11.03 9.97 0.15
CA SER A 121 -11.92 10.94 0.79
C SER A 121 -11.20 12.24 1.17
N HIS A 122 -11.71 13.36 0.65
CA HIS A 122 -11.28 14.69 1.07
C HIS A 122 -11.70 15.06 2.51
N PHE A 123 -12.71 14.40 3.08
CA PHE A 123 -13.37 14.83 4.32
C PHE A 123 -13.21 13.88 5.51
N ASN A 124 -13.04 12.57 5.28
CA ASN A 124 -13.02 11.61 6.37
C ASN A 124 -11.59 11.26 6.79
N LYS A 125 -10.88 12.15 7.51
CA LYS A 125 -9.50 11.85 7.96
C LYS A 125 -9.50 10.92 9.17
N LEU A 126 -8.85 9.77 9.04
CA LEU A 126 -8.62 8.86 10.18
C LEU A 126 -7.81 9.54 11.28
N ARG A 127 -8.35 9.54 12.50
CA ARG A 127 -7.67 10.13 13.67
C ARG A 127 -6.66 9.15 14.23
N ILE A 128 -5.52 9.67 14.73
CA ILE A 128 -4.47 8.89 15.40
C ILE A 128 -5.03 7.99 16.51
N SER A 129 -6.03 8.48 17.27
CA SER A 129 -6.69 7.68 18.32
C SER A 129 -7.45 6.45 17.80
N GLN A 130 -8.09 6.55 16.63
CA GLN A 130 -8.77 5.42 15.99
C GLN A 130 -7.76 4.38 15.52
N ILE A 131 -6.65 4.83 14.93
CA ILE A 131 -5.55 3.97 14.47
C ILE A 131 -4.92 3.24 15.66
N LEU A 132 -4.61 3.97 16.75
CA LEU A 132 -4.09 3.36 17.99
C LEU A 132 -5.06 2.33 18.57
N GLY A 133 -6.36 2.63 18.57
CA GLY A 133 -7.39 1.70 19.04
C GLY A 133 -7.38 0.39 18.25
N ILE A 134 -7.34 0.48 16.92
CA ILE A 134 -7.31 -0.71 16.05
C ILE A 134 -5.99 -1.47 16.22
N LEU A 135 -4.85 -0.78 16.24
CA LEU A 135 -3.53 -1.40 16.42
C LEU A 135 -3.46 -2.19 17.72
N ARG A 136 -4.01 -1.68 18.82
CA ARG A 136 -4.10 -2.40 20.10
C ARG A 136 -4.99 -3.64 20.01
N CYS A 137 -6.01 -3.64 19.16
CA CYS A 137 -6.87 -4.80 18.93
C CYS A 137 -6.17 -5.89 18.10
N ILE A 138 -5.44 -5.51 17.03
CA ILE A 138 -4.82 -6.45 16.10
C ILE A 138 -3.40 -6.86 16.50
N ASP A 139 -2.72 -6.07 17.32
CA ASP A 139 -1.39 -6.38 17.85
C ASP A 139 -1.27 -6.13 19.35
N LYS A 140 -1.47 -7.20 20.12
CA LYS A 140 -1.37 -7.16 21.59
C LYS A 140 0.06 -7.17 22.12
N LYS A 141 1.05 -7.42 21.25
CA LYS A 141 2.46 -7.60 21.64
C LYS A 141 3.30 -6.33 21.47
N SER A 142 2.79 -5.34 20.77
CA SER A 142 3.51 -4.13 20.39
C SER A 142 2.83 -2.91 21.00
N GLU A 143 3.64 -1.98 21.49
CA GLU A 143 3.16 -0.67 21.91
C GLU A 143 3.38 0.34 20.77
N TYR A 144 2.34 1.11 20.49
CA TYR A 144 2.36 2.13 19.45
C TYR A 144 2.13 3.49 20.07
N THR A 145 2.94 4.47 19.63
CA THR A 145 2.80 5.87 19.97
C THR A 145 2.30 6.65 18.75
N PRO A 146 1.71 7.85 18.95
CA PRO A 146 1.40 8.77 17.86
C PRO A 146 2.59 9.01 16.92
N ASP A 147 3.81 9.17 17.47
CA ASP A 147 5.01 9.43 16.69
C ASP A 147 5.37 8.26 15.78
N VAL A 148 5.24 7.02 16.27
CA VAL A 148 5.48 5.82 15.47
C VAL A 148 4.50 5.73 14.29
N ILE A 149 3.23 6.06 14.51
CA ILE A 149 2.21 6.09 13.45
C ILE A 149 2.51 7.16 12.41
N PHE A 150 2.89 8.35 12.87
CA PHE A 150 3.22 9.45 11.98
C PHE A 150 4.46 9.13 11.13
N LEU A 151 5.52 8.61 11.75
CA LEU A 151 6.75 8.24 11.05
C LEU A 151 6.52 7.08 10.07
N SER A 152 5.67 6.11 10.41
CA SER A 152 5.36 5.02 9.49
C SER A 152 4.59 5.52 8.28
N GLU A 153 3.57 6.38 8.47
CA GLU A 153 2.86 7.00 7.35
C GLU A 153 3.79 7.84 6.47
N TYR A 154 4.67 8.65 7.08
CA TYR A 154 5.64 9.45 6.36
C TYR A 154 6.62 8.58 5.55
N LYS A 155 7.07 7.44 6.11
CA LYS A 155 7.92 6.49 5.38
C LYS A 155 7.24 5.95 4.13
N LEU A 156 5.94 5.65 4.19
CA LEU A 156 5.18 5.21 3.02
C LEU A 156 5.12 6.28 1.93
N GLN A 157 4.91 7.54 2.31
CA GLN A 157 4.84 8.65 1.36
C GLN A 157 6.15 8.93 0.63
N LEU A 158 7.29 8.64 1.28
CA LEU A 158 8.63 8.78 0.69
C LEU A 158 9.01 7.64 -0.25
N ASP A 159 8.31 6.50 -0.23
CA ASP A 159 8.58 5.41 -1.17
C ASP A 159 8.17 5.86 -2.58
N SER A 160 9.15 5.91 -3.50
CA SER A 160 8.94 6.40 -4.86
C SER A 160 7.87 5.61 -5.64
N ARG A 161 7.68 4.32 -5.31
CA ARG A 161 6.64 3.48 -5.92
C ARG A 161 5.26 3.86 -5.43
N ILE A 162 5.15 4.22 -4.15
CA ILE A 162 3.91 4.73 -3.55
C ILE A 162 3.60 6.14 -4.04
N LEU A 163 4.62 7.00 -4.15
CA LEU A 163 4.46 8.35 -4.68
C LEU A 163 3.92 8.34 -6.12
N GLN A 164 4.38 7.40 -6.96
CA GLN A 164 3.84 7.23 -8.31
C GLN A 164 2.36 6.82 -8.30
N ILE A 165 1.97 5.91 -7.41
CA ILE A 165 0.56 5.49 -7.25
C ILE A 165 -0.30 6.67 -6.80
N CYS A 166 0.18 7.44 -5.82
CA CYS A 166 -0.53 8.63 -5.33
C CYS A 166 -0.70 9.71 -6.41
N LYS A 167 0.28 9.86 -7.32
CA LYS A 167 0.20 10.81 -8.44
C LYS A 167 -0.72 10.36 -9.56
N ASN A 168 -0.85 9.06 -9.80
CA ASN A 168 -1.71 8.52 -10.86
C ASN A 168 -3.19 8.41 -10.44
N LEU A 169 -3.50 8.66 -9.16
CA LEU A 169 -4.86 8.60 -8.59
C LEU A 169 -5.46 9.99 -8.29
N LEU A 170 -4.69 11.07 -8.47
CA LEU A 170 -5.07 12.48 -8.25
C LEU A 170 -5.04 13.24 -9.57
#